data_AF-W7QQR7-F1
#
_entry.id   AF-W7QQR7-F1
#
_cell.length_a   1.000
_cell.length_b   1.000
_cell.length_c   1.000
_cell.angle_alpha   90.00
_cell.angle_beta   90.00
_cell.angle_gamma   90.00
#
_symmetry.space_group_name_H-M   'P 1'
#
loop_
_entity.id
_entity.type
_entity.pdbx_description
1 polymer ?
#
loop_
_entity_poly.entity_id
_entity_poly.type
_entity_poly.pdbx_seq_one_letter_code
_entity_poly.pdbx_strand_id
1 'polypeptide(L)'
;MLGLAQSAELSLSNVTKYSPFLLGATWCSIFVLAPPLDSITPNELPWQNVLFNPQQVYWFQVAWVCVVVLIPCLYLLTKTRKSLLLCLATIWLSLCMALGIIFNQWSWYYGGASLTVFFWVYFVFSDLTTARNSLITKSPFQTTDTEHIVVSKIKHYIQDNLTADLTLDLICQQIGVSRTRAVQLFKQQTKLTINQYITNTRIDRAKHLLVSQNATQTAYDVGFNNPAYFSTVFKKQTGCSPKVFQQKLKATIQT
;
A
#
# COMPACT_ATOMS: atom_id res chain seq x y z
N MET A 1 -8.78 -15.98 14.89
CA MET A 1 -9.34 -15.78 13.53
C MET A 1 -8.33 -15.09 12.59
N LEU A 2 -7.08 -15.57 12.46
CA LEU A 2 -6.11 -14.93 11.54
C LEU A 2 -6.20 -15.48 10.10
N GLY A 3 -6.52 -16.76 9.90
CA GLY A 3 -6.52 -17.40 8.58
C GLY A 3 -7.45 -16.78 7.53
N LEU A 4 -8.49 -16.06 7.95
CA LEU A 4 -9.42 -15.35 7.04
C LEU A 4 -8.92 -13.97 6.59
N ALA A 5 -7.86 -13.43 7.21
CA ALA A 5 -7.17 -12.24 6.70
C ALA A 5 -6.18 -12.62 5.59
N GLN A 6 -5.53 -13.77 5.70
CA GLN A 6 -4.56 -14.28 4.71
C GLN A 6 -5.24 -14.63 3.36
N SER A 7 -6.53 -14.99 3.37
CA SER A 7 -7.35 -15.09 2.15
C SER A 7 -7.70 -13.75 1.49
N ALA A 8 -7.52 -12.60 2.18
CA ALA A 8 -7.83 -11.29 1.61
C ALA A 8 -6.68 -10.72 0.74
N GLU A 9 -5.45 -11.21 0.87
CA GLU A 9 -4.33 -10.83 0.00
C GLU A 9 -4.53 -11.27 -1.47
N LEU A 10 -5.42 -12.26 -1.69
CA LEU A 10 -5.90 -12.68 -3.02
C LEU A 10 -6.83 -11.65 -3.70
N SER A 11 -7.20 -10.55 -3.02
CA SER A 11 -8.08 -9.51 -3.57
C SER A 11 -7.44 -8.58 -4.62
N LEU A 12 -6.22 -8.91 -5.09
CA LEU A 12 -5.50 -8.29 -6.22
C LEU A 12 -6.15 -8.61 -7.59
N SER A 13 -7.48 -8.51 -7.63
CA SER A 13 -8.34 -8.96 -8.72
C SER A 13 -9.27 -7.84 -9.18
N ASN A 14 -9.71 -7.93 -10.44
CA ASN A 14 -10.58 -6.96 -11.15
C ASN A 14 -9.88 -5.76 -11.84
N VAL A 15 -8.64 -5.90 -12.34
CA VAL A 15 -8.14 -5.12 -13.52
C VAL A 15 -7.22 -6.01 -14.36
N THR A 16 -6.19 -6.58 -13.72
CA THR A 16 -5.32 -7.64 -14.26
C THR A 16 -6.10 -8.90 -14.65
N LYS A 17 -7.05 -9.30 -13.79
CA LYS A 17 -7.99 -10.46 -13.88
C LYS A 17 -8.79 -10.57 -15.19
N TYR A 18 -8.76 -9.50 -15.98
CA TYR A 18 -9.67 -9.20 -17.08
C TYR A 18 -8.92 -9.01 -18.41
N SER A 19 -7.61 -8.81 -18.29
CA SER A 19 -6.75 -8.48 -19.40
C SER A 19 -6.52 -9.69 -20.34
N PRO A 20 -6.45 -10.98 -19.89
CA PRO A 20 -6.36 -12.12 -20.81
C PRO A 20 -7.55 -12.32 -21.76
N PHE A 21 -8.73 -11.79 -21.43
CA PHE A 21 -10.02 -12.01 -22.13
C PHE A 21 -9.97 -11.10 -23.42
N LEU A 22 -9.48 -9.85 -23.38
CA LEU A 22 -9.29 -9.08 -24.65
C LEU A 22 -8.19 -9.66 -25.56
N LEU A 23 -7.17 -10.29 -24.97
CA LEU A 23 -6.02 -10.85 -25.69
C LEU A 23 -6.41 -12.04 -26.58
N GLY A 24 -7.00 -13.08 -26.01
CA GLY A 24 -7.30 -14.28 -26.77
C GLY A 24 -8.60 -14.23 -27.58
N ALA A 25 -9.42 -13.18 -27.46
CA ALA A 25 -10.60 -12.99 -28.31
C ALA A 25 -10.23 -12.42 -29.68
N THR A 26 -9.21 -11.55 -29.71
CA THR A 26 -8.56 -11.14 -30.97
C THR A 26 -7.76 -12.30 -31.55
N TRP A 27 -7.01 -13.05 -30.72
CA TRP A 27 -6.43 -14.37 -31.08
C TRP A 27 -7.48 -15.37 -31.57
N CYS A 28 -8.72 -15.24 -31.08
CA CYS A 28 -9.97 -15.81 -31.57
C CYS A 28 -10.15 -15.59 -33.07
N SER A 29 -10.58 -14.39 -33.45
CA SER A 29 -10.87 -14.00 -34.84
C SER A 29 -9.72 -14.29 -35.81
N ILE A 30 -8.48 -14.24 -35.31
CA ILE A 30 -7.25 -14.67 -35.98
C ILE A 30 -7.28 -16.13 -36.44
N PHE A 31 -7.70 -17.07 -35.58
CA PHE A 31 -7.81 -18.50 -35.94
C PHE A 31 -9.00 -18.78 -36.89
N VAL A 32 -10.04 -17.93 -36.86
CA VAL A 32 -11.20 -17.97 -37.79
C VAL A 32 -10.87 -17.41 -39.19
N LEU A 33 -9.67 -16.86 -39.39
CA LEU A 33 -9.24 -16.26 -40.66
C LEU A 33 -7.87 -16.78 -41.15
N ALA A 34 -7.21 -17.64 -40.38
CA ALA A 34 -6.14 -18.49 -40.89
C ALA A 34 -6.69 -19.43 -41.99
N PRO A 35 -5.93 -19.70 -43.06
CA PRO A 35 -6.41 -20.50 -44.18
C PRO A 35 -6.75 -21.93 -43.73
N PRO A 36 -7.79 -22.56 -44.32
CA PRO A 36 -8.08 -23.95 -44.08
C PRO A 36 -6.92 -24.85 -44.54
N LEU A 37 -6.90 -26.09 -44.04
CA LEU A 37 -5.89 -27.11 -44.36
C LEU A 37 -5.82 -27.49 -45.85
N ASP A 38 -6.75 -27.00 -46.66
CA ASP A 38 -6.94 -27.26 -48.09
C ASP A 38 -5.72 -26.94 -48.98
N SER A 39 -4.75 -26.17 -48.48
CA SER A 39 -3.46 -25.90 -49.16
C SER A 39 -2.36 -26.93 -48.85
N ILE A 40 -2.61 -27.89 -47.97
CA ILE A 40 -1.71 -28.99 -47.62
C ILE A 40 -2.21 -30.26 -48.31
N THR A 41 -1.31 -30.96 -49.00
CA THR A 41 -1.67 -32.18 -49.75
C THR A 41 -2.04 -33.32 -48.80
N PRO A 42 -3.07 -34.16 -49.10
CA PRO A 42 -3.63 -35.12 -48.13
C PRO A 42 -2.69 -36.20 -47.57
N ASN A 43 -1.48 -36.35 -48.13
CA ASN A 43 -0.54 -37.41 -47.78
C ASN A 43 0.42 -37.05 -46.62
N GLU A 44 0.48 -35.80 -46.17
CA GLU A 44 1.45 -35.36 -45.13
C GLU A 44 0.84 -35.13 -43.74
N LEU A 45 -0.48 -35.35 -43.56
CA LEU A 45 -1.16 -35.16 -42.28
C LEU A 45 -1.14 -36.46 -41.43
N PRO A 46 -0.44 -36.51 -40.28
CA PRO A 46 -0.20 -37.77 -39.55
C PRO A 46 -1.39 -38.29 -38.72
N TRP A 47 -2.61 -37.82 -39.00
CA TRP A 47 -3.84 -38.15 -38.27
C TRP A 47 -5.02 -38.49 -39.22
N GLN A 48 -4.77 -39.22 -40.31
CA GLN A 48 -5.79 -39.54 -41.34
C GLN A 48 -7.06 -40.26 -40.82
N ASN A 49 -7.03 -40.86 -39.62
CA ASN A 49 -8.16 -41.57 -39.01
C ASN A 49 -8.77 -40.80 -37.81
N VAL A 50 -9.45 -39.67 -38.08
CA VAL A 50 -10.21 -38.90 -37.06
C VAL A 50 -11.71 -38.89 -37.41
N LEU A 51 -12.56 -39.10 -36.40
CA LEU A 51 -14.03 -39.25 -36.52
C LEU A 51 -14.81 -38.00 -36.99
N PHE A 52 -14.12 -36.89 -37.27
CA PHE A 52 -14.74 -35.60 -37.58
C PHE A 52 -14.07 -34.95 -38.79
N ASN A 53 -14.88 -34.30 -39.63
CA ASN A 53 -14.38 -33.61 -40.81
C ASN A 53 -13.46 -32.44 -40.39
N PRO A 54 -12.34 -32.13 -41.09
CA PRO A 54 -11.41 -31.07 -40.67
C PRO A 54 -12.11 -29.71 -40.44
N GLN A 55 -13.10 -29.40 -41.27
CA GLN A 55 -13.94 -28.22 -41.17
C GLN A 55 -14.78 -28.16 -39.88
N GLN A 56 -15.21 -29.31 -39.33
CA GLN A 56 -15.92 -29.38 -38.05
C GLN A 56 -14.97 -29.14 -36.87
N VAL A 57 -13.76 -29.70 -36.92
CA VAL A 57 -12.72 -29.48 -35.89
C VAL A 57 -12.35 -27.99 -35.83
N TYR A 58 -12.22 -27.34 -36.99
CA TYR A 58 -12.04 -25.90 -37.10
C TYR A 58 -13.17 -25.12 -36.41
N TRP A 59 -14.44 -25.37 -36.76
CA TRP A 59 -15.57 -24.69 -36.13
C TRP A 59 -15.66 -24.90 -34.60
N PHE A 60 -15.27 -26.07 -34.09
CA PHE A 60 -15.17 -26.31 -32.65
C PHE A 60 -14.05 -25.50 -31.98
N GLN A 61 -12.87 -25.40 -32.60
CA GLN A 61 -11.76 -24.57 -32.10
C GLN A 61 -12.15 -23.09 -32.08
N VAL A 62 -12.80 -22.61 -33.15
CA VAL A 62 -13.37 -21.26 -33.26
C VAL A 62 -14.37 -20.97 -32.14
N ALA A 63 -15.34 -21.85 -31.93
CA ALA A 63 -16.33 -21.68 -30.86
C ALA A 63 -15.67 -21.65 -29.47
N TRP A 64 -14.68 -22.51 -29.24
CA TRP A 64 -14.03 -22.64 -27.92
C TRP A 64 -13.20 -21.41 -27.55
N VAL A 65 -12.36 -20.91 -28.45
CA VAL A 65 -11.51 -19.73 -28.16
C VAL A 65 -12.29 -18.41 -28.34
N CYS A 66 -13.52 -18.44 -28.86
CA CYS A 66 -14.51 -17.40 -28.55
C CYS A 66 -14.98 -17.50 -27.08
N VAL A 67 -15.42 -18.67 -26.59
CA VAL A 67 -15.96 -18.82 -25.23
C VAL A 67 -14.94 -18.52 -24.13
N VAL A 68 -13.71 -19.06 -24.24
CA VAL A 68 -12.65 -18.85 -23.25
C VAL A 68 -12.29 -17.37 -23.11
N VAL A 69 -12.59 -16.55 -24.12
CA VAL A 69 -11.92 -15.26 -24.28
C VAL A 69 -12.84 -14.05 -24.56
N LEU A 70 -14.10 -14.20 -24.98
CA LEU A 70 -15.05 -13.06 -25.01
C LEU A 70 -15.37 -12.55 -23.59
N ILE A 71 -15.31 -13.43 -22.58
CA ILE A 71 -15.76 -13.11 -21.23
C ILE A 71 -14.81 -12.13 -20.52
N PRO A 72 -13.47 -12.35 -20.39
CA PRO A 72 -12.45 -11.17 -19.29
C PRO A 72 -12.65 -9.71 -19.76
N CYS A 73 -13.13 -9.49 -21.00
CA CYS A 73 -13.40 -8.18 -21.62
C CYS A 73 -14.60 -7.48 -21.00
N LEU A 74 -15.71 -8.22 -20.92
CA LEU A 74 -16.96 -7.80 -20.29
C LEU A 74 -16.73 -7.56 -18.79
N TYR A 75 -15.78 -8.29 -18.23
CA TYR A 75 -15.27 -8.10 -16.88
C TYR A 75 -14.37 -6.83 -16.82
N LEU A 76 -13.50 -6.55 -17.81
CA LEU A 76 -12.51 -5.44 -17.88
C LEU A 76 -13.11 -4.05 -17.83
N LEU A 77 -14.16 -3.82 -18.62
CA LEU A 77 -14.73 -2.49 -18.86
C LEU A 77 -15.26 -1.80 -17.58
N THR A 78 -15.26 -2.50 -16.44
CA THR A 78 -15.64 -2.01 -15.11
C THR A 78 -14.58 -1.19 -14.35
N LYS A 79 -13.32 -1.06 -14.80
CA LYS A 79 -12.30 -0.21 -14.11
C LYS A 79 -11.35 0.57 -15.03
N THR A 80 -10.96 1.77 -14.57
CA THR A 80 -10.92 2.95 -15.46
C THR A 80 -9.62 3.77 -15.42
N ARG A 81 -8.45 3.22 -15.80
CA ARG A 81 -7.25 4.08 -16.04
C ARG A 81 -6.09 3.60 -16.93
N LYS A 82 -6.19 2.46 -17.64
CA LYS A 82 -5.04 1.88 -18.37
C LYS A 82 -5.31 1.44 -19.82
N SER A 83 -6.42 1.88 -20.43
CA SER A 83 -6.85 1.45 -21.76
C SER A 83 -5.97 1.93 -22.92
N LEU A 84 -5.36 3.11 -22.84
CA LEU A 84 -4.77 3.79 -24.01
C LEU A 84 -3.60 3.01 -24.66
N LEU A 85 -2.70 2.45 -23.85
CA LEU A 85 -1.62 1.56 -24.33
C LEU A 85 -2.15 0.22 -24.85
N LEU A 86 -3.23 -0.30 -24.26
CA LEU A 86 -3.94 -1.48 -24.75
C LEU A 86 -4.51 -1.25 -26.16
N CYS A 87 -5.15 -0.09 -26.38
CA CYS A 87 -5.66 0.32 -27.68
C CYS A 87 -4.55 0.43 -28.73
N LEU A 88 -3.40 1.00 -28.36
CA LEU A 88 -2.24 1.13 -29.26
C LEU A 88 -1.71 -0.25 -29.71
N ALA A 89 -1.64 -1.22 -28.79
CA ALA A 89 -1.25 -2.59 -29.09
C ALA A 89 -2.27 -3.31 -30.02
N THR A 90 -3.57 -3.10 -29.83
CA THR A 90 -4.59 -3.67 -30.73
C THR A 90 -4.57 -3.06 -32.13
N ILE A 91 -4.27 -1.76 -32.26
CA ILE A 91 -4.11 -1.09 -33.56
C ILE A 91 -2.89 -1.68 -34.29
N TRP A 92 -1.76 -1.86 -33.61
CA TRP A 92 -0.56 -2.47 -34.18
C TRP A 92 -0.81 -3.89 -34.69
N LEU A 93 -1.49 -4.74 -33.90
CA LEU A 93 -1.84 -6.10 -34.32
C LEU A 93 -2.70 -6.12 -35.59
N SER A 94 -3.69 -5.21 -35.69
CA SER A 94 -4.55 -5.10 -36.88
C SER A 94 -3.78 -4.70 -38.14
N LEU A 95 -2.76 -3.84 -38.00
CA LEU A 95 -1.91 -3.38 -39.09
C LEU A 95 -0.97 -4.50 -39.59
N CYS A 96 -0.38 -5.28 -38.67
CA CYS A 96 0.39 -6.47 -39.04
C CYS A 96 -0.45 -7.55 -39.74
N MET A 97 -1.71 -7.74 -39.35
CA MET A 97 -2.63 -8.65 -40.05
C MET A 97 -2.96 -8.14 -41.46
N ALA A 98 -3.32 -6.86 -41.61
CA ALA A 98 -3.64 -6.27 -42.92
C ALA A 98 -2.47 -6.40 -43.91
N LEU A 99 -1.24 -6.13 -43.46
CA LEU A 99 -0.03 -6.33 -44.26
C LEU A 99 0.19 -7.81 -44.61
N GLY A 100 0.00 -8.73 -43.66
CA GLY A 100 0.11 -10.17 -43.91
C GLY A 100 -0.85 -10.67 -45.00
N ILE A 101 -2.07 -10.13 -45.05
CA ILE A 101 -3.07 -10.44 -46.08
C ILE A 101 -2.68 -9.81 -47.43
N ILE A 102 -2.33 -8.51 -47.45
CA ILE A 102 -1.99 -7.78 -48.69
C ILE A 102 -0.80 -8.41 -49.42
N PHE A 103 0.23 -8.82 -48.68
CA PHE A 103 1.43 -9.45 -49.26
C PHE A 103 1.35 -10.98 -49.31
N ASN A 104 0.28 -11.59 -48.79
CA ASN A 104 0.08 -13.04 -48.65
C ASN A 104 1.27 -13.76 -47.94
N GLN A 105 1.85 -13.09 -46.94
CA GLN A 105 3.11 -13.47 -46.27
C GLN A 105 2.93 -13.52 -44.75
N TRP A 106 2.44 -14.66 -44.27
CA TRP A 106 2.02 -14.91 -42.90
C TRP A 106 3.13 -14.71 -41.84
N SER A 107 4.40 -14.77 -42.22
CA SER A 107 5.55 -14.48 -41.33
C SER A 107 5.49 -13.10 -40.68
N TRP A 108 5.01 -12.08 -41.40
CA TRP A 108 4.82 -10.72 -40.88
C TRP A 108 3.75 -10.68 -39.79
N TYR A 109 2.68 -11.45 -39.99
CA TYR A 109 1.59 -11.57 -39.06
C TYR A 109 2.04 -12.26 -37.75
N TYR A 110 2.70 -13.42 -37.83
CA TYR A 110 3.21 -14.13 -36.64
C TYR A 110 4.28 -13.36 -35.86
N GLY A 111 5.14 -12.60 -36.55
CA GLY A 111 6.14 -11.73 -35.93
C GLY A 111 5.52 -10.56 -35.16
N GLY A 112 4.58 -9.84 -35.79
CA GLY A 112 3.86 -8.73 -35.14
C GLY A 112 3.05 -9.19 -33.93
N ALA A 113 2.39 -10.34 -34.05
CA ALA A 113 1.64 -10.96 -32.96
C ALA A 113 2.52 -11.30 -31.74
N SER A 114 3.69 -11.92 -31.96
CA SER A 114 4.61 -12.30 -30.89
C SER A 114 5.07 -11.09 -30.09
N LEU A 115 5.41 -9.98 -30.77
CA LEU A 115 5.76 -8.72 -30.14
C LEU A 115 4.61 -8.16 -29.28
N THR A 116 3.37 -8.18 -29.75
CA THR A 116 2.23 -7.72 -28.95
C THR A 116 2.01 -8.56 -27.69
N VAL A 117 2.27 -9.88 -27.72
CA VAL A 117 2.22 -10.73 -26.51
C VAL A 117 3.30 -10.33 -25.50
N PHE A 118 4.54 -10.04 -25.94
CA PHE A 118 5.60 -9.57 -25.04
C PHE A 118 5.27 -8.24 -24.35
N PHE A 119 4.80 -7.24 -25.10
CA PHE A 119 4.35 -5.97 -24.51
C PHE A 119 3.21 -6.18 -23.50
N TRP A 120 2.30 -7.10 -23.80
CA TRP A 120 1.20 -7.47 -22.92
C TRP A 120 1.64 -8.11 -21.61
N VAL A 121 2.52 -9.10 -21.67
CA VAL A 121 3.08 -9.77 -20.48
C VAL A 121 3.85 -8.78 -19.60
N TYR A 122 4.66 -7.92 -20.22
CA TYR A 122 5.35 -6.83 -19.51
C TYR A 122 4.36 -5.90 -18.80
N PHE A 123 3.28 -5.49 -19.49
CA PHE A 123 2.32 -4.57 -18.92
C PHE A 123 1.55 -5.18 -17.73
N VAL A 124 1.08 -6.42 -17.87
CA VAL A 124 0.44 -7.17 -16.76
C VAL A 124 1.39 -7.33 -15.57
N PHE A 125 2.68 -7.59 -15.80
CA PHE A 125 3.68 -7.68 -14.74
C PHE A 125 3.94 -6.32 -14.05
N SER A 126 3.96 -5.22 -14.81
CA SER A 126 4.05 -3.85 -14.26
C SER A 126 2.83 -3.49 -13.40
N ASP A 127 1.64 -3.98 -13.79
CA ASP A 127 0.41 -3.85 -13.01
C ASP A 127 0.43 -4.64 -11.71
N LEU A 128 0.85 -5.92 -11.76
CA LEU A 128 0.98 -6.78 -10.59
C LEU A 128 2.01 -6.25 -9.59
N THR A 129 3.16 -5.76 -10.07
CA THR A 129 4.20 -5.17 -9.21
C THR A 129 3.76 -3.83 -8.61
N THR A 130 3.08 -2.96 -9.37
CA THR A 130 2.49 -1.72 -8.84
C THR A 130 1.46 -2.01 -7.75
N ALA A 131 0.56 -2.98 -7.99
CA ALA A 131 -0.46 -3.37 -7.02
C ALA A 131 0.16 -3.96 -5.75
N ARG A 132 1.12 -4.89 -5.88
CA ARG A 132 1.89 -5.45 -4.76
C ARG A 132 2.54 -4.35 -3.91
N ASN A 133 3.22 -3.40 -4.54
CA ASN A 133 3.90 -2.32 -3.83
C ASN A 133 2.89 -1.42 -3.07
N SER A 134 1.66 -1.23 -3.60
CA SER A 134 0.58 -0.50 -2.92
C SER A 134 -0.07 -1.27 -1.75
N LEU A 135 0.09 -2.59 -1.70
CA LEU A 135 -0.30 -3.42 -0.55
C LEU A 135 0.81 -3.44 0.51
N ILE A 136 2.09 -3.47 0.11
CA ILE A 136 3.23 -3.36 1.01
C ILE A 136 3.16 -2.05 1.83
N THR A 137 2.86 -0.92 1.19
CA THR A 137 2.66 0.37 1.90
C THR A 137 1.39 0.46 2.76
N LYS A 138 0.55 -0.58 2.76
CA LYS A 138 -0.61 -0.76 3.66
C LYS A 138 -0.46 -1.95 4.62
N SER A 139 0.65 -2.69 4.57
CA SER A 139 0.85 -3.85 5.43
C SER A 139 1.08 -3.42 6.89
N PRO A 140 0.30 -3.93 7.87
CA PRO A 140 0.49 -3.61 9.28
C PRO A 140 1.86 -4.03 9.85
N PHE A 141 2.62 -4.85 9.12
CA PHE A 141 3.81 -5.55 9.60
C PHE A 141 5.13 -4.82 9.32
N GLN A 142 5.12 -3.72 8.56
CA GLN A 142 6.28 -2.82 8.38
C GLN A 142 6.05 -1.42 8.95
N THR A 143 4.81 -1.09 9.35
CA THR A 143 4.51 0.17 10.01
C THR A 143 5.07 0.25 11.43
N THR A 144 5.09 -0.86 12.18
CA THR A 144 5.46 -0.87 13.62
C THR A 144 6.76 -0.14 13.91
N ASP A 145 7.83 -0.50 13.21
CA ASP A 145 9.18 -0.06 13.57
C ASP A 145 9.36 1.42 13.26
N THR A 146 8.89 1.87 12.09
CA THR A 146 8.92 3.28 11.70
C THR A 146 8.04 4.14 12.59
N GLU A 147 6.85 3.66 12.96
CA GLU A 147 5.94 4.35 13.88
C GLU A 147 6.52 4.44 15.29
N HIS A 148 7.13 3.37 15.79
CA HIS A 148 7.78 3.33 17.10
C HIS A 148 9.05 4.20 17.14
N ILE A 149 9.81 4.28 16.05
CA ILE A 149 10.92 5.24 15.89
C ILE A 149 10.42 6.68 15.98
N VAL A 150 9.31 7.03 15.31
CA VAL A 150 8.72 8.37 15.37
C VAL A 150 8.28 8.71 16.81
N VAL A 151 7.58 7.81 17.50
CA VAL A 151 7.14 8.06 18.89
C VAL A 151 8.32 8.09 19.86
N SER A 152 9.36 7.27 19.68
CA SER A 152 10.59 7.35 20.46
C SER A 152 11.32 8.68 20.26
N LYS A 153 11.43 9.18 19.01
CA LYS A 153 11.97 10.53 18.73
C LYS A 153 11.17 11.63 19.42
N ILE A 154 9.83 11.54 19.42
CA ILE A 154 8.97 12.51 20.12
C ILE A 154 9.25 12.49 21.64
N LYS A 155 9.33 11.30 22.26
CA LYS A 155 9.64 11.16 23.69
C LYS A 155 11.01 11.74 24.05
N HIS A 156 12.05 11.38 23.30
CA HIS A 156 13.43 11.83 23.54
C HIS A 156 13.54 13.36 23.42
N TYR A 157 13.04 13.95 22.32
CA TYR A 157 13.07 15.40 22.14
C TYR A 157 12.31 16.16 23.24
N ILE A 158 11.18 15.62 23.72
CA ILE A 158 10.45 16.16 24.88
C ILE A 158 11.30 16.09 26.15
N GLN A 159 11.97 14.96 26.43
CA GLN A 159 12.78 14.75 27.63
C GLN A 159 14.00 15.70 27.68
N ASP A 160 14.65 15.94 26.54
CA ASP A 160 15.82 16.79 26.44
C ASP A 160 15.46 18.28 26.58
N ASN A 161 14.27 18.68 26.12
CA ASN A 161 13.82 20.07 26.01
C ASN A 161 12.70 20.44 26.99
N LEU A 162 12.53 19.71 28.11
CA LEU A 162 11.42 19.90 29.06
C LEU A 162 11.25 21.34 29.57
N THR A 163 12.32 22.11 29.69
CA THR A 163 12.32 23.50 30.16
C THR A 163 11.90 24.52 29.11
N ALA A 164 11.98 24.19 27.82
CA ALA A 164 11.63 25.09 26.72
C ALA A 164 10.11 25.16 26.48
N ASP A 165 9.66 26.13 25.67
CA ASP A 165 8.25 26.20 25.25
C ASP A 165 7.96 25.16 24.15
N LEU A 166 7.67 23.94 24.60
CA LEU A 166 7.40 22.77 23.76
C LEU A 166 6.03 22.87 23.06
N THR A 167 5.98 23.64 21.97
CA THR A 167 4.83 23.61 21.06
C THR A 167 4.82 22.34 20.21
N LEU A 168 3.62 21.85 19.88
CA LEU A 168 3.45 20.66 19.04
C LEU A 168 4.06 20.83 17.65
N ASP A 169 4.03 22.04 17.10
CA ASP A 169 4.52 22.32 15.75
C ASP A 169 6.06 22.31 15.69
N LEU A 170 6.76 22.82 16.72
CA LEU A 170 8.22 22.67 16.85
C LEU A 170 8.64 21.20 16.95
N ILE A 171 7.94 20.40 17.76
CA ILE A 171 8.18 18.94 17.89
C ILE A 171 8.00 18.26 16.52
N CYS A 172 6.96 18.62 15.78
CA CYS A 172 6.69 18.08 14.45
C CYS A 172 7.75 18.47 13.40
N GLN A 173 8.18 19.74 13.42
CA GLN A 173 9.21 20.28 12.53
C GLN A 173 10.56 19.60 12.76
N GLN A 174 11.02 19.49 14.01
CA GLN A 174 12.31 18.88 14.36
C GLN A 174 12.40 17.39 13.99
N ILE A 175 11.27 16.68 13.99
CA ILE A 175 11.19 15.23 13.75
C ILE A 175 10.84 14.91 12.28
N GLY A 176 10.41 15.91 11.51
CA GLY A 176 10.05 15.76 10.09
C GLY A 176 8.71 15.04 9.86
N VAL A 177 7.74 15.19 10.76
CA VAL A 177 6.47 14.45 10.73
C VAL A 177 5.28 15.40 10.85
N SER A 178 4.22 15.18 10.07
CA SER A 178 3.04 16.05 10.09
C SER A 178 2.25 15.95 11.42
N ARG A 179 1.71 17.09 11.86
CA ARG A 179 0.95 17.25 13.11
C ARG A 179 -0.10 16.16 13.34
N THR A 180 -0.90 15.86 12.32
CA THR A 180 -1.93 14.82 12.37
C THR A 180 -1.34 13.43 12.63
N ARG A 181 -0.26 13.07 11.93
CA ARG A 181 0.40 11.77 12.06
C ARG A 181 1.09 11.64 13.42
N ALA A 182 1.78 12.68 13.88
CA ALA A 182 2.42 12.71 15.20
C ALA A 182 1.39 12.51 16.33
N VAL A 183 0.27 13.25 16.32
CA VAL A 183 -0.79 13.14 17.33
C VAL A 183 -1.47 11.77 17.30
N GLN A 184 -1.76 11.23 16.11
CA GLN A 184 -2.36 9.91 15.96
C GLN A 184 -1.45 8.81 16.53
N LEU A 185 -0.19 8.74 16.07
CA LEU A 185 0.77 7.73 16.50
C LEU A 185 1.05 7.79 17.99
N PHE A 186 1.31 9.00 18.50
CA PHE A 186 1.64 9.19 19.90
C PHE A 186 0.48 8.75 20.80
N LYS A 187 -0.77 9.09 20.43
CA LYS A 187 -1.96 8.65 21.18
C LYS A 187 -2.25 7.16 21.00
N GLN A 188 -2.00 6.58 19.83
CA GLN A 188 -2.18 5.14 19.59
C GLN A 188 -1.23 4.30 20.46
N GLN A 189 0.06 4.69 20.54
CA GLN A 189 1.06 3.95 21.31
C GLN A 189 1.05 4.28 22.82
N THR A 190 0.99 5.56 23.20
CA THR A 190 1.10 5.96 24.63
C THR A 190 -0.23 6.06 25.37
N LYS A 191 -1.36 6.05 24.65
CA LYS A 191 -2.72 6.38 25.12
C LYS A 191 -2.92 7.82 25.64
N LEU A 192 -1.87 8.63 25.67
CA LEU A 192 -1.88 10.04 26.08
C LEU A 192 -1.82 10.99 24.87
N THR A 193 -2.23 12.25 25.05
CA THR A 193 -1.83 13.32 24.12
C THR A 193 -0.39 13.76 24.42
N ILE A 194 0.26 14.38 23.42
CA ILE A 194 1.62 14.91 23.57
C ILE A 194 1.70 15.91 24.74
N ASN A 195 0.74 16.84 24.85
CA ASN A 195 0.68 17.80 25.95
C ASN A 195 0.46 17.13 27.32
N GLN A 196 -0.33 16.04 27.41
CA GLN A 196 -0.47 15.26 28.64
C GLN A 196 0.86 14.60 29.01
N TYR A 197 1.58 14.02 28.05
CA TYR A 197 2.88 13.41 28.30
C TYR A 197 3.92 14.44 28.77
N ILE A 198 4.05 15.58 28.09
CA ILE A 198 4.91 16.70 28.53
C ILE A 198 4.55 17.09 29.97
N THR A 199 3.26 17.27 30.27
CA THR A 199 2.81 17.63 31.62
C THR A 199 3.23 16.58 32.66
N ASN A 200 3.00 15.30 32.39
CA ASN A 200 3.38 14.21 33.29
C ASN A 200 4.89 14.20 33.53
N THR A 201 5.71 14.24 32.47
CA THR A 201 7.18 14.21 32.59
C THR A 201 7.73 15.42 33.34
N ARG A 202 7.12 16.61 33.18
CA ARG A 202 7.45 17.81 33.98
C ARG A 202 7.11 17.61 35.46
N ILE A 203 5.95 17.06 35.78
CA ILE A 203 5.55 16.77 37.17
C ILE A 203 6.40 15.67 37.80
N ASP A 204 6.77 14.63 37.05
CA ASP A 204 7.66 13.58 37.53
C ASP A 204 9.06 14.13 37.84
N ARG A 205 9.64 14.94 36.93
CA ARG A 205 10.91 15.65 37.20
C ARG A 205 10.80 16.59 38.42
N ALA A 206 9.65 17.25 38.60
CA ALA A 206 9.41 18.11 39.76
C ALA A 206 9.39 17.33 41.10
N LYS A 207 8.90 16.08 41.13
CA LYS A 207 8.93 15.25 42.35
C LYS A 207 10.35 15.06 42.88
N HIS A 208 11.32 14.88 41.98
CA HIS A 208 12.74 14.74 42.34
C HIS A 208 13.36 16.07 42.79
N LEU A 209 13.08 17.18 42.09
CA LEU A 209 13.63 18.50 42.42
C LEU A 209 13.08 19.07 43.74
N LEU A 210 11.82 18.76 44.11
CA LEU A 210 11.21 19.17 45.39
C LEU A 210 11.90 18.59 46.64
N VAL A 211 12.86 17.66 46.50
CA VAL A 211 13.71 17.22 47.62
C VAL A 211 14.63 18.36 48.09
N SER A 212 15.28 19.05 47.14
CA SER A 212 16.31 20.07 47.42
C SER A 212 15.86 21.52 47.19
N GLN A 213 14.85 21.75 46.33
CA GLN A 213 14.41 23.09 45.92
C GLN A 213 13.10 23.52 46.56
N ASN A 214 12.76 24.81 46.45
CA ASN A 214 11.41 25.31 46.76
C ASN A 214 10.47 25.17 45.54
N ALA A 215 9.16 25.09 45.80
CA ALA A 215 8.15 24.84 44.77
C ALA A 215 8.05 25.93 43.67
N THR A 216 8.47 27.16 43.95
CA THR A 216 8.48 28.26 42.96
C THR A 216 9.63 28.08 41.98
N GLN A 217 10.83 27.76 42.49
CA GLN A 217 12.00 27.46 41.68
C GLN A 217 11.77 26.20 40.83
N THR A 218 11.32 25.11 41.43
CA THR A 218 11.03 23.85 40.72
C THR A 218 10.00 24.03 39.60
N ALA A 219 9.05 24.96 39.72
CA ALA A 219 8.09 25.25 38.65
C ALA A 219 8.81 25.72 37.37
N TYR A 220 9.72 26.69 37.50
CA TYR A 220 10.50 27.21 36.37
C TYR A 220 11.53 26.19 35.87
N ASP A 221 12.21 25.49 36.79
CA ASP A 221 13.25 24.48 36.47
C ASP A 221 12.71 23.21 35.75
N VAL A 222 11.38 23.06 35.66
CA VAL A 222 10.72 22.06 34.78
C VAL A 222 9.88 22.68 33.65
N GLY A 223 9.97 23.99 33.40
CA GLY A 223 9.32 24.65 32.27
C GLY A 223 7.86 25.06 32.47
N PHE A 224 7.41 25.36 33.70
CA PHE A 224 6.14 26.07 33.93
C PHE A 224 6.38 27.56 34.10
N ASN A 225 5.87 28.36 33.16
CA ASN A 225 5.92 29.83 33.19
C ASN A 225 5.04 30.46 34.30
N ASN A 226 4.32 29.64 35.10
CA ASN A 226 3.43 30.10 36.17
C ASN A 226 3.43 29.10 37.36
N PRO A 227 4.05 29.44 38.51
CA PRO A 227 4.11 28.59 39.70
C PRO A 227 2.76 28.24 40.36
N ALA A 228 1.73 29.09 40.21
CA ALA A 228 0.38 28.81 40.72
C ALA A 228 -0.34 27.78 39.84
N TYR A 229 -0.16 27.87 38.52
CA TYR A 229 -0.64 26.84 37.59
C TYR A 229 0.08 25.51 37.81
N PHE A 230 1.42 25.52 37.95
CA PHE A 230 2.20 24.34 38.36
C PHE A 230 1.64 23.71 39.63
N SER A 231 1.40 24.49 40.69
CA SER A 231 0.87 23.98 41.96
C SER A 231 -0.51 23.32 41.82
N THR A 232 -1.34 23.82 40.91
CA THR A 232 -2.66 23.26 40.58
C THR A 232 -2.53 21.95 39.80
N VAL A 233 -1.67 21.91 38.78
CA VAL A 233 -1.40 20.71 37.97
C VAL A 233 -0.74 19.61 38.81
N PHE A 234 0.25 19.96 39.63
CA PHE A 234 0.92 19.03 40.54
C PHE A 234 -0.09 18.40 41.51
N LYS A 235 -0.94 19.22 42.18
CA LYS A 235 -1.99 18.69 43.06
C LYS A 235 -2.97 17.78 42.34
N LYS A 236 -3.33 18.09 41.09
CA LYS A 236 -4.21 17.24 40.26
C LYS A 236 -3.57 15.88 39.91
N GLN A 237 -2.25 15.79 39.80
CA GLN A 237 -1.55 14.55 39.45
C GLN A 237 -1.02 13.74 40.64
N THR A 238 -0.75 14.37 41.79
CA THR A 238 -0.16 13.71 42.98
C THR A 238 -1.09 13.67 44.19
N GLY A 239 -2.29 14.25 44.08
CA GLY A 239 -3.28 14.36 45.17
C GLY A 239 -2.94 15.41 46.25
N CYS A 240 -1.73 15.98 46.26
CA CYS A 240 -1.29 16.94 47.28
C CYS A 240 -0.49 18.10 46.68
N SER A 241 -0.42 19.24 47.37
CA SER A 241 0.32 20.40 46.86
C SER A 241 1.84 20.16 46.92
N PRO A 242 2.66 20.83 46.09
CA PRO A 242 4.12 20.69 46.11
C PRO A 242 4.75 20.86 47.50
N LYS A 243 4.22 21.80 48.31
CA LYS A 243 4.67 22.06 49.69
C LYS A 243 4.39 20.88 50.63
N VAL A 244 3.20 20.27 50.53
CA VAL A 244 2.83 19.07 51.32
C VAL A 244 3.63 17.85 50.87
N PHE A 245 3.88 17.70 49.57
CA PHE A 245 4.73 16.63 49.02
C PHE A 245 6.17 16.75 49.55
N GLN A 246 6.75 17.96 49.52
CA GLN A 246 8.07 18.22 50.11
C GLN A 246 8.12 17.96 51.62
N GLN A 247 7.08 18.32 52.39
CA GLN A 247 7.02 18.03 53.82
C GLN A 247 7.02 16.51 54.09
N LYS A 248 6.25 15.74 53.32
CA LYS A 248 6.26 14.26 53.42
C LYS A 248 7.62 13.66 53.09
N LEU A 249 8.25 14.10 51.99
CA LEU A 249 9.59 13.65 51.61
C LEU A 249 10.62 13.88 52.72
N LYS A 250 10.62 15.08 53.34
CA LYS A 250 11.56 15.40 54.42
C LYS A 250 11.34 14.55 55.67
N ALA A 251 10.09 14.24 56.03
CA ALA A 251 9.79 13.32 57.12
C ALA A 251 10.32 11.89 56.84
N THR A 252 10.13 11.37 55.62
CA THR A 252 10.61 10.03 55.23
C THR A 252 12.13 9.91 55.12
N ILE A 253 12.86 11.03 54.99
CA ILE A 253 14.34 11.05 54.95
C ILE A 253 14.95 11.20 56.37
N GLN A 254 14.12 11.43 57.39
CA GLN A 254 14.53 11.63 58.79
C GLN A 254 14.19 10.43 59.71
N THR A 255 13.74 9.31 59.11
CA THR A 255 13.38 8.05 59.78
C THR A 255 14.15 6.88 59.17
#